data_AF-A0A383A147-F1
#
_entry.id   AF-A0A383A147-F1
#
_cell.length_a   1.000
_cell.length_b   1.000
_cell.length_c   1.000
_cell.angle_alpha   90.00
_cell.angle_beta   90.00
_cell.angle_gamma   90.00
#
_symmetry.space_group_name_H-M   'P 1'
#
loop_
_entity.id
_entity.type
_entity.pdbx_description
1 polymer ?
#
loop_
_entity_poly.entity_id
_entity_poly.type
_entity_poly.pdbx_seq_one_letter_code
_entity_poly.pdbx_strand_id
1 'polypeptide(L)' 'MKKEYLKHCKERKENNLPPLALNAKQTKSVVDNLISGSDDEFYLDLLTHRIPPGVDEAAYVKAG' A
#
# COMPACT_ATOMS: atom_id res chain seq x y z
N MET A 1 -6.22 5.30 5.58
CA MET A 1 -5.48 4.55 4.56
C MET A 1 -6.38 3.60 3.73
N LYS A 2 -6.94 2.50 4.29
CA LYS A 2 -7.74 1.52 3.51
C LYS A 2 -8.84 2.12 2.62
N LYS A 3 -9.73 2.94 3.20
CA LYS A 3 -10.84 3.59 2.44
C LYS A 3 -10.33 4.47 1.30
N GLU A 4 -9.25 5.21 1.54
CA GLU A 4 -8.64 6.11 0.57
C GLU A 4 -7.94 5.34 -0.56
N TYR A 5 -7.24 4.26 -0.23
CA TYR A 5 -6.65 3.35 -1.20
C TYR A 5 -7.72 2.71 -2.10
N LEU A 6 -8.85 2.26 -1.52
CA LEU A 6 -9.95 1.69 -2.28
C LEU A 6 -10.64 2.73 -3.18
N LYS A 7 -10.76 3.99 -2.72
CA LYS A 7 -11.26 5.11 -3.54
C LYS A 7 -10.35 5.35 -4.74
N HIS A 8 -9.04 5.44 -4.52
CA HIS A 8 -8.05 5.58 -5.59
C HIS A 8 -8.08 4.42 -6.59
N CYS A 9 -8.22 3.18 -6.10
CA CYS A 9 -8.36 2.02 -6.98
C CYS A 9 -9.61 2.11 -7.87
N LYS A 10 -10.74 2.59 -7.32
CA LYS A 10 -11.98 2.80 -8.10
C LYS A 10 -11.79 3.88 -9.15
N GLU A 11 -11.25 5.04 -8.77
CA GLU A 11 -10.99 6.16 -9.70
C GLU A 11 -10.06 5.74 -10.84
N ARG A 12 -9.01 4.95 -10.54
CA ARG A 12 -8.12 4.45 -11.59
C ARG A 12 -8.78 3.37 -12.45
N LYS A 13 -9.61 2.51 -11.85
CA LYS A 13 -10.39 1.50 -12.58
C LYS A 13 -11.40 2.13 -13.54
N GLU A 14 -12.04 3.25 -13.18
CA GLU A 14 -12.91 4.04 -14.09
C GLU A 14 -12.14 4.53 -15.32
N ASN A 15 -10.86 4.85 -15.15
CA ASN A 15 -9.94 5.21 -16.22
C ASN A 15 -9.28 4.00 -16.91
N ASN A 16 -9.71 2.77 -16.61
CA ASN A 16 -9.07 1.52 -17.06
C ASN A 16 -7.57 1.40 -16.72
N LEU A 17 -7.14 2.06 -15.64
CA LEU A 17 -5.76 2.06 -15.17
C LEU A 17 -5.59 1.20 -13.90
N PRO A 18 -4.45 0.52 -13.75
CA PRO A 18 -4.12 -0.15 -12.49
C PRO A 18 -3.84 0.88 -11.38
N PRO A 19 -4.04 0.54 -10.10
CA PRO A 19 -3.69 1.40 -8.98
C PRO A 19 -2.19 1.73 -8.96
N LEU A 20 -1.86 2.95 -8.51
CA LEU A 20 -0.47 3.33 -8.30
C LEU A 20 0.15 2.54 -7.14
N ALA A 21 1.48 2.38 -7.18
CA ALA A 21 2.24 1.84 -6.07
C ALA A 21 2.09 2.72 -4.81
N LEU A 22 2.30 2.11 -3.64
CA LEU A 22 2.22 2.80 -2.36
C LEU A 22 3.43 3.72 -2.20
N ASN A 23 3.18 4.92 -1.68
CA ASN A 23 4.24 5.82 -1.24
C ASN A 23 4.70 5.47 0.20
N ALA A 24 5.74 6.16 0.68
CA ALA A 24 6.31 5.91 2.02
C ALA A 24 5.29 6.08 3.15
N LYS A 25 4.44 7.11 3.10
CA LYS A 25 3.41 7.38 4.12
C LYS A 25 2.35 6.27 4.17
N GLN A 26 1.92 5.80 2.99
CA GLN A 26 0.98 4.70 2.86
C GLN A 26 1.60 3.39 3.34
N THR A 27 2.85 3.13 2.96
CA THR A 27 3.59 1.93 3.38
C THR A 27 3.76 1.87 4.90
N LYS A 28 4.12 2.99 5.55
CA LYS A 28 4.18 3.08 7.01
C LYS A 28 2.83 2.74 7.65
N SER A 29 1.75 3.30 7.10
CA SER A 29 0.40 2.98 7.58
C SER A 29 0.07 1.50 7.42
N VAL A 30 0.50 0.84 6.34
CA VAL A 30 0.29 -0.61 6.15
C VAL A 30 1.01 -1.40 7.24
N VAL A 31 2.28 -1.07 7.52
CA VAL A 31 3.07 -1.71 8.59
C VAL A 31 2.42 -1.50 9.97
N ASP A 32 2.00 -0.27 10.29
CA ASP A 32 1.32 0.04 11.55
C ASP A 32 0.02 -0.78 11.73
N ASN A 33 -0.75 -0.95 10.65
CA ASN A 33 -1.98 -1.76 10.70
C ASN A 33 -1.70 -3.26 10.83
N LEU A 34 -0.67 -3.78 10.17
CA LEU A 34 -0.21 -5.17 10.34
C LEU A 34 0.24 -5.45 11.78
N ILE A 35 0.95 -4.50 12.40
CA ILE A 35 1.35 -4.63 13.81
C ILE A 35 0.13 -4.60 14.74
N SER A 36 -0.89 -3.80 14.40
CA SER A 36 -2.13 -3.72 15.19
C SER A 36 -3.04 -4.96 15.06
N GLY A 37 -2.78 -5.87 14.11
CA GLY A 37 -3.54 -7.10 13.90
C GLY A 37 -4.93 -6.91 13.27
N SER A 38 -5.09 -5.89 12.42
CA SER A 38 -6.36 -5.61 11.73
C SER A 38 -6.24 -5.85 10.23
N ASP A 39 -7.16 -6.63 9.66
CA ASP A 39 -7.23 -6.93 8.21
C ASP A 39 -5.90 -7.44 7.60
N ASP A 40 -5.23 -8.36 8.30
CA ASP A 40 -3.86 -8.78 7.99
C ASP A 40 -3.67 -9.25 6.53
N GLU A 41 -4.59 -10.03 5.97
CA GLU A 41 -4.48 -10.51 4.58
C GLU A 41 -4.47 -9.36 3.56
N PHE A 42 -5.30 -8.33 3.77
CA PHE A 42 -5.37 -7.18 2.88
C PHE A 42 -4.08 -6.36 2.94
N TYR A 43 -3.59 -6.08 4.15
CA TYR A 43 -2.37 -5.30 4.31
C TYR A 43 -1.11 -6.10 3.92
N LEU A 44 -1.13 -7.43 4.07
CA LEU A 44 -0.07 -8.32 3.62
C LEU A 44 0.03 -8.35 2.09
N ASP A 45 -1.10 -8.40 1.38
CA ASP A 45 -1.13 -8.30 -0.09
C ASP A 45 -0.54 -6.98 -0.57
N LEU A 46 -0.91 -5.87 0.08
CA LEU A 46 -0.36 -4.55 -0.21
C LEU A 46 1.16 -4.48 0.03
N LEU A 47 1.63 -5.01 1.16
CA LEU A 47 3.05 -5.05 1.50
C LEU A 47 3.86 -5.88 0.47
N THR A 48 3.24 -6.95 -0.03
CA THR A 48 3.91 -7.91 -0.93
C THR A 48 3.97 -7.39 -2.36
N HIS A 49 2.87 -6.84 -2.88
CA HIS A 49 2.72 -6.56 -4.32
C HIS A 49 2.64 -5.09 -4.70
N ARG A 50 2.48 -4.17 -3.74
CA ARG A 50 2.20 -2.75 -4.04
C ARG A 50 3.28 -1.78 -3.58
N ILE A 51 4.42 -2.27 -3.09
CA ILE A 51 5.56 -1.43 -2.72
C ILE A 51 6.60 -1.49 -3.84
N PRO A 52 7.06 -0.34 -4.36
CA PRO A 52 8.08 -0.31 -5.39
C PRO A 52 9.39 -0.94 -4.89
N PRO A 53 10.14 -1.66 -5.74
CA PRO A 53 11.44 -2.20 -5.38
C PRO A 53 12.54 -1.12 -5.46
N GLY A 54 13.72 -1.42 -4.89
CA GLY A 54 14.92 -0.57 -5.03
C GLY A 54 15.11 0.42 -3.89
N VAL A 55 15.56 1.64 -4.21
CA VAL A 55 15.89 2.71 -3.25
C VAL A 55 14.75 3.73 -3.07
N ASP A 56 13.53 3.36 -3.45
CA ASP A 56 12.35 4.20 -3.22
C ASP A 56 12.09 4.37 -1.70
N GLU A 57 11.57 5.53 -1.30
CA GLU A 57 11.28 5.80 0.10
C GLU A 57 10.29 4.79 0.71
N ALA A 58 9.34 4.28 -0.07
CA ALA A 58 8.44 3.21 0.35
C ALA A 58 9.17 1.87 0.54
N ALA A 59 10.15 1.58 -0.32
CA ALA A 59 11.00 0.40 -0.16
C ALA A 59 11.85 0.47 1.11
N TYR A 60 12.36 1.67 1.44
CA TYR A 60 13.10 1.90 2.69
C TYR A 60 12.22 1.65 3.92
N VAL A 61 10.98 2.13 3.92
CA VAL A 61 10.02 1.88 5.01
C VAL A 61 9.64 0.40 5.11
N LYS A 62 9.65 -0.35 4.01
CA LYS A 62 9.43 -1.80 4.04
C LYS A 62 10.62 -2.57 4.64
N ALA A 63 11.83 -2.07 4.43
CA ALA A 63 13.07 -2.75 4.82
C ALA A 63 13.50 -2.47 6.26
N GLY A 64 13.14 -1.31 6.82
CA GLY A 64 13.45 -0.90 8.19
C GLY A 64 12.38 -1.28 9.19
#